data_AF-A0A2M8EIE8-F1
#
_entry.id   AF-A0A2M8EIE8-F1
#
_cell.length_a   1.000
_cell.length_b   1.000
_cell.length_c   1.000
_cell.angle_alpha   90.00
_cell.angle_beta   90.00
_cell.angle_gamma   90.00
#
_symmetry.space_group_name_H-M   'P 1'
#
loop_
_entity.id
_entity.type
_entity.pdbx_description
1 polymer ?
#
loop_
_entity_poly.entity_id
_entity_poly.type
_entity_poly.pdbx_seq_one_letter_code
_entity_poly.pdbx_strand_id
1 'polypeptide(L)'
;MSGGNIGSATGTANNTNYHSIAMTLGTVNITPLTDLVVANLAGKDPATWFSAPTLPALKTADIDTALNNIKSAWGLSTALGTKNPITTAFTAQSTDPLDKVLEALAAARTAAGLANHGDLFPFVTSVTITAPNGFDFAAKFTALTGTGTGTGTGTGTGGATGGATGGTSNLTVSVTVSGVTSNITVANVPKPANESEFCGALQNDATFSSIGASGGGTLTINSCSFSGNVGNISATLTIVTPVSATIPYKVTYTYN
;
A
#
# COMPACT_ATOMS: atom_id res chain seq x y z
N MET A 1 6.55 15.70 0.17
CA MET A 1 5.28 15.22 0.75
C MET A 1 4.51 14.58 -0.40
N SER A 2 4.58 13.26 -0.56
CA SER A 2 3.74 12.57 -1.56
C SER A 2 2.43 12.24 -0.86
N GLY A 3 1.51 13.19 -0.92
CA GLY A 3 0.12 12.88 -0.65
C GLY A 3 -0.36 11.81 -1.63
N GLY A 4 -1.27 10.96 -1.19
CA GLY A 4 -1.97 10.02 -2.04
C GLY A 4 -2.62 10.72 -3.21
N ASN A 5 -2.06 10.55 -4.41
CA ASN A 5 -2.54 11.29 -5.55
C ASN A 5 -3.78 10.61 -6.11
N ILE A 6 -4.96 11.10 -5.70
CA ILE A 6 -6.19 10.96 -6.48
C ILE A 6 -5.99 11.75 -7.78
N GLY A 7 -5.06 11.38 -8.68
CA GLY A 7 -4.77 12.10 -9.94
C GLY A 7 -3.54 11.70 -10.77
N SER A 8 -2.49 11.15 -10.17
CA SER A 8 -1.34 10.45 -10.79
C SER A 8 -0.18 10.52 -9.81
N ALA A 9 0.76 9.57 -9.81
CA ALA A 9 1.97 9.64 -8.98
C ALA A 9 2.85 10.92 -9.22
N THR A 10 2.55 11.71 -10.26
CA THR A 10 3.32 12.88 -10.69
C THR A 10 2.67 14.23 -10.32
N GLY A 11 1.57 14.25 -9.57
CA GLY A 11 0.89 15.49 -9.17
C GLY A 11 0.04 16.13 -10.28
N THR A 12 -0.34 15.35 -11.30
CA THR A 12 -1.28 15.81 -12.33
C THR A 12 -2.66 16.01 -11.71
N ALA A 13 -3.33 17.11 -12.07
CA ALA A 13 -4.71 17.35 -11.63
C ALA A 13 -5.62 16.21 -12.08
N ASN A 14 -6.46 15.73 -11.16
CA ASN A 14 -7.47 14.75 -11.49
C ASN A 14 -8.70 15.43 -12.06
N ASN A 15 -9.00 15.10 -13.31
CA ASN A 15 -10.13 15.63 -14.03
C ASN A 15 -11.36 14.70 -13.94
N THR A 16 -11.29 13.65 -13.11
CA THR A 16 -12.41 12.76 -12.82
C THR A 16 -13.30 13.37 -11.76
N ASN A 17 -14.59 13.51 -12.07
CA ASN A 17 -15.59 13.91 -11.08
C ASN A 17 -15.95 12.69 -10.22
N TYR A 18 -15.84 12.82 -8.91
CA TYR A 18 -16.34 11.84 -7.95
C TYR A 18 -17.43 12.46 -7.10
N HIS A 19 -18.29 11.61 -6.56
CA HIS A 19 -19.38 12.01 -5.71
C HIS A 19 -19.36 11.27 -4.37
N SER A 20 -20.09 11.83 -3.41
CA SER A 20 -20.22 11.27 -2.07
C SER A 20 -21.51 11.77 -1.43
N ILE A 21 -22.02 11.02 -0.45
CA ILE A 21 -23.21 11.38 0.33
C ILE A 21 -22.79 11.49 1.78
N ALA A 22 -23.18 12.58 2.44
CA ALA A 22 -22.94 12.79 3.86
C ALA A 22 -24.27 12.79 4.62
N MET A 23 -24.39 11.90 5.60
CA MET A 23 -25.56 11.83 6.50
C MET A 23 -25.35 12.60 7.81
N THR A 24 -24.16 13.16 8.01
CA THR A 24 -23.77 13.87 9.24
C THR A 24 -22.79 14.98 8.90
N LEU A 25 -22.83 16.08 9.65
CA LEU A 25 -21.91 17.20 9.49
C LEU A 25 -20.50 16.81 9.98
N GLY A 26 -19.44 17.17 9.23
CA GLY A 26 -18.06 17.11 9.70
C GLY A 26 -17.07 16.52 8.69
N THR A 27 -17.38 15.37 8.09
CA THR A 27 -16.49 14.66 7.16
C THR A 27 -17.24 14.27 5.89
N VAL A 28 -16.72 14.69 4.73
CA VAL A 28 -17.19 14.22 3.42
C VAL A 28 -15.98 13.85 2.58
N ASN A 29 -15.72 12.54 2.44
CA ASN A 29 -14.67 12.06 1.57
C ASN A 29 -15.21 11.96 0.15
N ILE A 30 -14.49 12.52 -0.83
CA ILE A 30 -14.84 12.45 -2.25
C ILE A 30 -13.75 11.63 -2.94
N THR A 31 -14.03 10.34 -3.17
CA THR A 31 -13.04 9.36 -3.65
C THR A 31 -13.67 8.40 -4.66
N PRO A 32 -12.86 7.66 -5.45
CA PRO A 32 -13.36 6.57 -6.27
C PRO A 32 -14.23 5.56 -5.51
N LEU A 33 -13.90 5.27 -4.25
CA LEU A 33 -14.66 4.30 -3.47
C LEU A 33 -16.00 4.87 -2.99
N THR A 34 -16.08 6.15 -2.63
CA THR A 34 -17.37 6.78 -2.26
C THR A 34 -18.30 6.85 -3.46
N ASP A 35 -17.75 7.08 -4.65
CA ASP A 35 -18.51 7.14 -5.91
C ASP A 35 -19.13 5.79 -6.27
N LEU A 36 -18.40 4.69 -6.08
CA LEU A 36 -18.94 3.33 -6.25
C LEU A 36 -20.04 2.98 -5.25
N VAL A 37 -19.89 3.43 -3.99
CA VAL A 37 -20.94 3.25 -2.97
C VAL A 37 -22.21 3.98 -3.39
N VAL A 38 -22.10 5.22 -3.89
CA VAL A 38 -23.26 5.93 -4.46
C VAL A 38 -23.85 5.18 -5.64
N ALA A 39 -23.02 4.65 -6.54
CA ALA A 39 -23.49 3.92 -7.71
C ALA A 39 -24.30 2.68 -7.33
N ASN A 40 -23.85 1.90 -6.33
CA ASN A 40 -24.59 0.74 -5.83
C ASN A 40 -25.88 1.15 -5.10
N LEU A 41 -25.79 2.16 -4.23
CA LEU A 41 -26.94 2.70 -3.50
C LEU A 41 -28.06 3.19 -4.44
N ALA A 42 -27.68 3.91 -5.50
CA ALA A 42 -28.60 4.49 -6.47
C ALA A 42 -29.03 3.50 -7.56
N GLY A 43 -28.31 2.38 -7.72
CA GLY A 43 -28.44 1.47 -8.86
C GLY A 43 -28.20 2.15 -10.22
N LYS A 44 -27.43 3.25 -10.23
CA LYS A 44 -27.22 4.13 -11.39
C LYS A 44 -25.83 4.74 -11.37
N ASP A 45 -25.42 5.27 -12.52
CA ASP A 45 -24.28 6.18 -12.60
C ASP A 45 -24.45 7.36 -11.60
N PRO A 46 -23.44 7.68 -10.78
CA PRO A 46 -23.53 8.73 -9.77
C PRO A 46 -23.86 10.11 -10.35
N ALA A 47 -23.23 10.53 -11.45
CA ALA A 47 -23.50 11.84 -12.05
C ALA A 47 -24.96 11.94 -12.51
N THR A 48 -25.50 10.84 -13.05
CA THR A 48 -26.91 10.74 -13.40
C THR A 48 -27.82 10.85 -12.18
N TRP A 49 -27.51 10.18 -11.08
CA TRP A 49 -28.30 10.26 -9.84
C TRP A 49 -28.26 11.65 -9.20
N PHE A 50 -27.10 12.29 -9.17
CA PHE A 50 -26.93 13.65 -8.62
C PHE A 50 -27.63 14.75 -9.43
N SER A 51 -28.01 14.49 -10.69
CA SER A 51 -28.83 15.43 -11.47
C SER A 51 -30.26 15.55 -10.95
N ALA A 52 -30.78 14.53 -10.24
CA ALA A 52 -32.11 14.50 -9.65
C ALA A 52 -32.17 13.53 -8.44
N PRO A 53 -31.53 13.88 -7.30
CA PRO A 53 -31.32 12.93 -6.21
C PRO A 53 -32.58 12.78 -5.34
N THR A 54 -32.86 11.55 -4.91
CA THR A 54 -33.94 11.24 -3.97
C THR A 54 -33.42 11.21 -2.53
N LEU A 55 -33.06 12.38 -2.00
CA LEU A 55 -32.42 12.51 -0.67
C LEU A 55 -33.31 12.17 0.54
N PRO A 56 -34.61 12.53 0.59
CA PRO A 56 -35.44 12.35 1.79
C PRO A 56 -35.66 10.89 2.22
N ALA A 57 -35.40 9.92 1.32
CA ALA A 57 -35.58 8.49 1.59
C ALA A 57 -34.30 7.79 2.07
N LEU A 58 -33.12 8.43 1.95
CA LEU A 58 -31.84 7.81 2.26
C LEU A 58 -31.62 7.67 3.77
N LYS A 59 -31.21 6.47 4.18
CA LYS A 59 -30.80 6.17 5.56
C LYS A 59 -29.34 5.74 5.58
N THR A 60 -28.68 5.94 6.71
CA THR A 60 -27.31 5.42 6.94
C THR A 60 -27.21 3.92 6.67
N ALA A 61 -28.26 3.16 7.03
CA ALA A 61 -28.34 1.73 6.75
C ALA A 61 -28.26 1.40 5.26
N ASP A 62 -28.80 2.23 4.37
CA ASP A 62 -28.76 1.99 2.92
C ASP A 62 -27.33 2.16 2.40
N ILE A 63 -26.59 3.17 2.92
CA ILE A 63 -25.18 3.40 2.61
C ILE A 63 -24.31 2.25 3.13
N ASP A 64 -24.55 1.79 4.36
CA ASP A 64 -23.83 0.67 4.95
C ASP A 64 -24.09 -0.63 4.17
N THR A 65 -25.34 -0.87 3.74
CA THR A 65 -25.68 -1.99 2.85
C THR A 65 -24.92 -1.90 1.54
N ALA A 66 -24.91 -0.73 0.88
CA ALA A 66 -24.21 -0.54 -0.38
C ALA A 66 -22.69 -0.76 -0.26
N LEU A 67 -22.09 -0.20 0.79
CA LEU A 67 -20.68 -0.42 1.13
C LEU A 67 -20.39 -1.90 1.38
N ASN A 68 -21.22 -2.59 2.16
CA ASN A 68 -21.02 -4.00 2.49
C ASN A 68 -21.15 -4.91 1.27
N ASN A 69 -22.07 -4.61 0.35
CA ASN A 69 -22.20 -5.35 -0.91
C ASN A 69 -20.89 -5.28 -1.71
N ILE A 70 -20.32 -4.08 -1.87
CA ILE A 70 -19.05 -3.89 -2.60
C ILE A 70 -17.90 -4.56 -1.83
N LYS A 71 -17.81 -4.36 -0.51
CA LYS A 71 -16.77 -4.96 0.34
C LYS A 71 -16.70 -6.47 0.17
N SER A 72 -17.86 -7.13 0.22
CA SER A 72 -17.96 -8.58 0.10
C SER A 72 -17.65 -9.04 -1.32
N ALA A 73 -18.25 -8.41 -2.33
CA ALA A 73 -18.11 -8.86 -3.71
C ALA A 73 -16.69 -8.70 -4.26
N TRP A 74 -15.96 -7.67 -3.82
CA TRP A 74 -14.65 -7.31 -4.38
C TRP A 74 -13.48 -7.57 -3.41
N GLY A 75 -13.74 -8.12 -2.22
CA GLY A 75 -12.69 -8.52 -1.27
C GLY A 75 -12.03 -7.35 -0.51
N LEU A 76 -12.73 -6.23 -0.32
CA LEU A 76 -12.19 -5.05 0.39
C LEU A 76 -12.30 -5.18 1.92
N SER A 77 -12.97 -6.21 2.44
CA SER A 77 -13.27 -6.35 3.87
C SER A 77 -12.04 -6.27 4.76
N THR A 78 -10.97 -7.00 4.44
CA THR A 78 -9.71 -6.98 5.21
C THR A 78 -9.03 -5.62 5.13
N ALA A 79 -9.01 -5.02 3.94
CA ALA A 79 -8.31 -3.77 3.66
C ALA A 79 -8.94 -2.57 4.39
N LEU A 80 -10.27 -2.51 4.41
CA LEU A 80 -11.02 -1.48 5.12
C LEU A 80 -11.13 -1.77 6.62
N GLY A 81 -11.19 -3.04 7.02
CA GLY A 81 -11.49 -3.43 8.39
C GLY A 81 -12.77 -2.75 8.89
N THR A 82 -12.64 -1.97 9.97
CA THR A 82 -13.71 -1.17 10.59
C THR A 82 -13.86 0.22 10.01
N LYS A 83 -12.97 0.66 9.09
CA LYS A 83 -13.05 2.00 8.48
C LYS A 83 -14.21 2.04 7.50
N ASN A 84 -14.99 3.11 7.59
CA ASN A 84 -16.03 3.44 6.63
C ASN A 84 -15.51 4.58 5.74
N PRO A 85 -15.32 4.37 4.42
CA PRO A 85 -14.79 5.38 3.51
C PRO A 85 -15.69 6.62 3.35
N ILE A 86 -16.95 6.56 3.78
CA ILE A 86 -17.88 7.70 3.77
C ILE A 86 -17.66 8.60 4.99
N THR A 87 -17.41 8.02 6.18
CA THR A 87 -17.45 8.75 7.46
C THR A 87 -16.11 8.85 8.19
N THR A 88 -15.15 7.97 7.88
CA THR A 88 -13.81 7.99 8.50
C THR A 88 -13.01 9.14 7.91
N ALA A 89 -12.42 10.00 8.74
CA ALA A 89 -11.57 11.09 8.24
C ALA A 89 -10.46 10.53 7.33
N PHE A 90 -10.37 11.08 6.12
CA PHE A 90 -9.38 10.68 5.13
C PHE A 90 -8.35 11.80 4.96
N THR A 91 -7.08 11.45 5.06
CA THR A 91 -5.99 12.32 4.64
C THR A 91 -5.29 11.66 3.47
N ALA A 92 -5.20 12.35 2.34
CA ALA A 92 -4.50 11.84 1.15
C ALA A 92 -2.99 11.81 1.41
N GLN A 93 -2.50 10.78 2.10
CA GLN A 93 -1.10 10.53 2.44
C GLN A 93 -0.81 9.05 2.31
N SER A 94 0.39 8.69 1.87
CA SER A 94 0.80 7.30 1.64
C SER A 94 0.74 6.40 2.88
N THR A 95 0.65 6.98 4.08
CA THR A 95 0.50 6.27 5.36
C THR A 95 -0.96 6.09 5.78
N ASP A 96 -1.91 6.75 5.11
CA ASP A 96 -3.33 6.59 5.40
C ASP A 96 -3.83 5.26 4.82
N PRO A 97 -4.46 4.38 5.63
CA PRO A 97 -4.96 3.10 5.14
C PRO A 97 -6.02 3.21 4.04
N LEU A 98 -6.83 4.27 4.04
CA LEU A 98 -7.80 4.50 2.96
C LEU A 98 -7.09 4.86 1.66
N ASP A 99 -5.96 5.55 1.72
CA ASP A 99 -5.15 5.84 0.54
C ASP A 99 -4.64 4.55 -0.12
N LYS A 100 -4.15 3.60 0.68
CA LYS A 100 -3.75 2.27 0.20
C LYS A 100 -4.89 1.47 -0.42
N VAL A 101 -6.10 1.60 0.13
CA VAL A 101 -7.30 1.00 -0.47
C VAL A 101 -7.58 1.62 -1.85
N LEU A 102 -7.47 2.94 -1.99
CA LEU A 102 -7.71 3.64 -3.26
C LEU A 102 -6.64 3.31 -4.30
N GLU A 103 -5.37 3.22 -3.90
CA GLU A 103 -4.28 2.75 -4.75
C GLU A 103 -4.52 1.31 -5.25
N ALA A 104 -4.92 0.41 -4.36
CA ALA A 104 -5.22 -0.99 -4.69
C ALA A 104 -6.40 -1.10 -5.66
N LEU A 105 -7.45 -0.32 -5.43
CA LEU A 105 -8.63 -0.25 -6.29
C LEU A 105 -8.26 0.23 -7.70
N ALA A 106 -7.43 1.27 -7.80
CA ALA A 106 -6.95 1.78 -9.09
C ALA A 106 -6.09 0.75 -9.83
N ALA A 107 -5.22 0.04 -9.12
CA ALA A 107 -4.37 -1.01 -9.68
C ALA A 107 -5.19 -2.23 -10.14
N ALA A 108 -6.21 -2.63 -9.38
CA ALA A 108 -7.08 -3.76 -9.72
C ALA A 108 -7.94 -3.47 -10.96
N ARG A 109 -8.49 -2.26 -11.05
CA ARG A 109 -9.19 -1.75 -12.23
C ARG A 109 -8.30 -1.79 -13.48
N THR A 110 -7.07 -1.31 -13.35
CA THR A 110 -6.10 -1.32 -14.46
C THR A 110 -5.75 -2.75 -14.89
N ALA A 111 -5.60 -3.67 -13.93
CA ALA A 111 -5.35 -5.09 -14.20
C ALA A 111 -6.53 -5.78 -14.91
N ALA A 112 -7.76 -5.31 -14.66
CA ALA A 112 -8.96 -5.74 -15.37
C ALA A 112 -9.12 -5.13 -16.79
N GLY A 113 -8.15 -4.31 -17.23
CA GLY A 113 -8.18 -3.67 -18.54
C GLY A 113 -9.16 -2.49 -18.64
N LEU A 114 -9.64 -1.96 -17.52
CA LEU A 114 -10.60 -0.85 -17.48
C LEU A 114 -9.85 0.48 -17.46
N ALA A 115 -10.09 1.32 -18.48
CA ALA A 115 -9.32 2.53 -18.73
C ALA A 115 -9.73 3.70 -17.83
N ASN A 116 -11.01 3.78 -17.46
CA ASN A 116 -11.59 4.86 -16.64
C ASN A 116 -12.23 4.34 -15.35
N HIS A 117 -12.42 5.22 -14.36
CA HIS A 117 -13.11 4.85 -13.13
C HIS A 117 -14.56 4.44 -13.40
N GLY A 118 -15.28 5.19 -14.25
CA GLY A 118 -16.68 4.93 -14.58
C GLY A 118 -16.95 3.58 -15.24
N ASP A 119 -15.92 2.92 -15.79
CA ASP A 119 -16.03 1.58 -16.35
C ASP A 119 -16.33 0.52 -15.27
N LEU A 120 -16.16 0.87 -13.99
CA LEU A 120 -16.53 0.03 -12.84
C LEU A 120 -18.02 0.11 -12.48
N PHE A 121 -18.75 1.15 -12.89
CA PHE A 121 -20.16 1.34 -12.51
C PHE A 121 -21.08 0.18 -12.90
N PRO A 122 -21.00 -0.40 -14.12
CA PRO A 122 -21.86 -1.50 -14.53
C PRO A 122 -21.77 -2.74 -13.60
N PHE A 123 -20.66 -2.89 -12.89
CA PHE A 123 -20.41 -4.01 -11.98
C PHE A 123 -21.02 -3.80 -10.58
N VAL A 124 -21.29 -2.55 -10.21
CA VAL A 124 -21.82 -2.19 -8.88
C VAL A 124 -23.25 -1.65 -8.91
N THR A 125 -23.79 -1.22 -10.06
CA THR A 125 -25.17 -0.71 -10.13
C THR A 125 -26.23 -1.81 -10.06
N SER A 126 -25.83 -3.09 -10.13
CA SER A 126 -26.70 -4.25 -9.98
C SER A 126 -26.86 -4.65 -8.51
N VAL A 127 -28.01 -5.24 -8.15
CA VAL A 127 -28.23 -5.87 -6.84
C VAL A 127 -27.30 -7.08 -6.65
N THR A 128 -26.96 -7.77 -7.73
CA THR A 128 -25.90 -8.79 -7.75
C THR A 128 -24.62 -8.16 -8.28
N ILE A 129 -23.72 -7.81 -7.37
CA ILE A 129 -22.41 -7.24 -7.70
C ILE A 129 -21.48 -8.38 -8.13
N THR A 130 -20.77 -8.16 -9.23
CA THR A 130 -19.67 -9.02 -9.68
C THR A 130 -18.39 -8.20 -9.80
N ALA A 131 -17.23 -8.86 -9.73
CA ALA A 131 -15.97 -8.20 -10.07
C ALA A 131 -15.74 -8.29 -11.59
N PRO A 132 -15.13 -7.27 -12.22
CA PRO A 132 -14.66 -7.38 -13.60
C PRO A 132 -13.68 -8.56 -13.76
N ASN A 133 -13.63 -9.16 -14.96
CA ASN A 133 -12.63 -10.19 -15.23
C ASN A 133 -11.21 -9.62 -15.07
N GLY A 134 -10.31 -10.34 -14.39
CA GLY A 134 -8.96 -9.86 -14.08
C GLY A 134 -8.88 -8.81 -12.96
N PHE A 135 -10.00 -8.47 -12.33
CA PHE A 135 -10.02 -7.60 -11.14
C PHE A 135 -9.62 -8.39 -9.90
N ASP A 136 -8.40 -8.14 -9.41
CA ASP A 136 -7.85 -8.81 -8.22
C ASP A 136 -7.41 -7.78 -7.18
N PHE A 137 -8.38 -7.21 -6.46
CA PHE A 137 -8.13 -6.23 -5.41
C PHE A 137 -7.24 -6.78 -4.29
N ALA A 138 -7.49 -8.02 -3.84
CA ALA A 138 -6.77 -8.60 -2.72
C ALA A 138 -5.27 -8.74 -3.01
N ALA A 139 -4.90 -9.20 -4.22
CA ALA A 139 -3.50 -9.25 -4.62
C ALA A 139 -2.88 -7.85 -4.76
N LYS A 140 -3.62 -6.87 -5.30
CA LYS A 140 -3.10 -5.49 -5.42
C LYS A 140 -2.90 -4.84 -4.07
N PHE A 141 -3.85 -5.00 -3.15
CA PHE A 141 -3.74 -4.50 -1.80
C PHE A 141 -2.58 -5.16 -1.06
N THR A 142 -2.46 -6.49 -1.15
CA THR A 142 -1.33 -7.23 -0.56
C THR A 142 0.01 -6.77 -1.13
N ALA A 143 0.09 -6.48 -2.42
CA ALA A 143 1.32 -5.95 -3.03
C ALA A 143 1.68 -4.54 -2.53
N LEU A 144 0.68 -3.73 -2.16
CA LEU A 144 0.87 -2.37 -1.65
C LEU A 144 1.12 -2.33 -0.14
N THR A 145 0.63 -3.31 0.62
CA THR A 145 0.78 -3.39 2.08
C THR A 145 1.82 -4.40 2.54
N GLY A 146 2.19 -5.36 1.69
CA GLY A 146 3.41 -6.13 1.85
C GLY A 146 4.60 -5.18 1.77
N THR A 147 5.65 -5.42 2.55
CA THR A 147 6.83 -4.55 2.60
C THR A 147 7.72 -4.67 1.35
N GLY A 148 7.11 -4.78 0.17
CA GLY A 148 7.76 -4.65 -1.14
C GLY A 148 7.69 -3.22 -1.62
N THR A 149 8.85 -2.57 -1.72
CA THR A 149 9.05 -1.29 -2.40
C THR A 149 8.72 -1.42 -3.88
N GLY A 150 7.46 -1.26 -4.26
CA GLY A 150 7.07 -1.10 -5.66
C GLY A 150 7.26 0.34 -6.13
N THR A 151 8.46 0.72 -6.57
CA THR A 151 8.58 1.87 -7.48
C THR A 151 7.96 1.48 -8.81
N GLY A 152 6.69 1.83 -9.00
CA GLY A 152 6.03 1.68 -10.29
C GLY A 152 6.71 2.57 -11.32
N THR A 153 7.41 1.98 -12.28
CA THR A 153 7.53 2.55 -13.62
C THR A 153 6.92 1.53 -14.58
N GLY A 154 5.67 1.77 -14.95
CA GLY A 154 5.00 0.96 -15.96
C GLY A 154 5.66 1.16 -17.31
N THR A 155 6.27 0.10 -17.83
CA THR A 155 6.26 -0.25 -19.26
C THR A 155 6.35 -1.77 -19.33
N GLY A 156 5.24 -2.42 -19.67
CA GLY A 156 5.23 -3.88 -19.84
C GLY A 156 6.00 -4.30 -21.09
N THR A 157 6.73 -5.40 -20.97
CA THR A 157 6.85 -6.48 -21.97
C THR A 157 7.26 -7.74 -21.21
N GLY A 158 6.65 -8.87 -21.58
CA GLY A 158 6.57 -10.07 -20.75
C GLY A 158 7.83 -10.93 -20.67
N GLY A 159 7.71 -12.01 -19.88
CA GLY A 159 8.58 -13.18 -19.98
C GLY A 159 9.05 -13.76 -18.66
N ALA A 160 8.80 -15.07 -18.50
CA ALA A 160 9.47 -16.04 -17.63
C ALA A 160 8.99 -16.21 -16.16
N THR A 161 8.12 -17.22 -16.00
CA THR A 161 8.30 -18.45 -15.19
C THR A 161 9.28 -18.49 -14.01
N GLY A 162 8.83 -19.07 -12.89
CA GLY A 162 9.65 -19.86 -11.96
C GLY A 162 9.56 -19.41 -10.50
N GLY A 163 8.92 -20.21 -9.64
CA GLY A 163 8.65 -19.87 -8.24
C GLY A 163 9.74 -20.21 -7.24
N ALA A 164 9.47 -19.94 -5.97
CA ALA A 164 9.96 -20.71 -4.82
C ALA A 164 9.13 -20.37 -3.57
N THR A 165 8.45 -21.39 -3.05
CA THR A 165 7.86 -21.43 -1.71
C THR A 165 8.98 -21.42 -0.68
N GLY A 166 9.28 -20.27 -0.09
CA GLY A 166 10.22 -20.15 1.04
C GLY A 166 9.46 -20.17 2.36
N GLY A 167 9.69 -21.20 3.19
CA GLY A 167 9.11 -21.29 4.53
C GLY A 167 9.48 -20.07 5.40
N THR A 168 8.56 -19.66 6.26
CA THR A 168 8.73 -18.53 7.18
C THR A 168 9.62 -18.92 8.36
N SER A 169 10.68 -18.15 8.64
CA SER A 169 11.62 -18.34 9.75
C SER A 169 11.49 -17.24 10.81
N ASN A 170 11.94 -17.50 12.03
CA ASN A 170 12.11 -16.45 13.04
C ASN A 170 13.44 -15.72 12.79
N LEU A 171 13.37 -14.46 12.36
CA LEU A 171 14.54 -13.64 12.11
C LEU A 171 15.00 -12.97 13.42
N THR A 172 16.24 -13.22 13.81
CA THR A 172 16.92 -12.43 14.84
C THR A 172 17.85 -11.42 14.16
N VAL A 173 17.67 -10.14 14.46
CA VAL A 173 18.54 -9.05 14.00
C VAL A 173 19.40 -8.60 15.17
N SER A 174 20.72 -8.74 15.01
CA SER A 174 21.72 -8.27 15.97
C SER A 174 22.43 -7.05 15.39
N VAL A 175 22.31 -5.92 16.07
CA VAL A 175 22.88 -4.64 15.65
C VAL A 175 23.99 -4.26 16.62
N THR A 176 25.21 -4.10 16.14
CA THR A 176 26.36 -3.64 16.92
C THR A 176 26.83 -2.27 16.43
N VAL A 177 26.88 -1.31 17.34
CA VAL A 177 27.32 0.07 17.07
C VAL A 177 28.39 0.44 18.09
N SER A 178 29.59 0.76 17.63
CA SER A 178 30.70 1.16 18.52
C SER A 178 30.93 0.18 19.71
N GLY A 179 30.75 -1.13 19.47
CA GLY A 179 30.93 -2.19 20.48
C GLY A 179 29.71 -2.53 21.34
N VAL A 180 28.60 -1.80 21.25
CA VAL A 180 27.36 -2.11 21.96
C VAL A 180 26.41 -2.87 21.05
N THR A 181 25.89 -4.02 21.51
CA THR A 181 25.02 -4.91 20.71
C THR A 181 23.59 -4.92 21.23
N SER A 182 22.62 -4.75 20.33
CA SER A 182 21.17 -4.89 20.59
C SER A 182 20.59 -6.00 19.72
N ASN A 183 19.63 -6.77 20.25
CA ASN A 183 18.95 -7.83 19.52
C ASN A 183 17.44 -7.54 19.39
N ILE A 184 16.87 -7.93 18.25
CA ILE A 184 15.44 -7.86 17.98
C ILE A 184 15.03 -9.15 17.28
N THR A 185 13.94 -9.77 17.70
CA THR A 185 13.40 -10.96 17.05
C THR A 185 12.07 -10.64 16.37
N VAL A 186 11.97 -11.02 15.10
CA VAL A 186 10.78 -10.85 14.27
C VAL A 186 10.33 -12.23 13.80
N ALA A 187 9.09 -12.59 14.11
CA ALA A 187 8.52 -13.86 13.69
C ALA A 187 8.05 -13.80 12.23
N ASN A 188 8.00 -14.98 11.59
CA ASN A 188 7.44 -15.19 10.26
C ASN A 188 8.10 -14.41 9.11
N VAL A 189 9.42 -14.28 9.13
CA VAL A 189 10.17 -13.62 8.05
C VAL A 189 10.58 -14.65 6.99
N PRO A 190 10.21 -14.47 5.71
CA PRO A 190 10.69 -15.32 4.64
C PRO A 190 12.22 -15.28 4.56
N LYS A 191 12.86 -16.45 4.47
CA LYS A 191 14.31 -16.54 4.31
C LYS A 191 14.70 -16.20 2.87
N PRO A 192 15.66 -15.29 2.64
CA PRO A 192 16.22 -15.04 1.31
C PRO A 192 16.79 -16.34 0.71
N ALA A 193 16.60 -16.53 -0.60
CA ALA A 193 17.12 -17.70 -1.29
C ALA A 193 18.62 -17.60 -1.56
N ASN A 194 19.18 -16.40 -1.64
CA ASN A 194 20.59 -16.15 -1.94
C ASN A 194 21.05 -14.75 -1.50
N GLU A 195 22.36 -14.49 -1.62
CA GLU A 195 23.00 -13.22 -1.26
C GLU A 195 22.51 -12.02 -2.05
N SER A 196 22.23 -12.19 -3.34
CA SER A 196 21.71 -11.10 -4.17
C SER A 196 20.35 -10.61 -3.68
N GLU A 197 19.47 -11.53 -3.31
CA GLU A 197 18.15 -11.21 -2.75
C GLU A 197 18.26 -10.52 -1.39
N PHE A 198 19.09 -11.05 -0.50
CA PHE A 198 19.31 -10.46 0.84
C PHE A 198 19.93 -9.06 0.76
N CYS A 199 21.03 -8.91 0.01
CA CYS A 199 21.75 -7.65 -0.12
C CYS A 199 20.97 -6.63 -0.96
N GLY A 200 20.22 -7.09 -1.96
CA GLY A 200 19.33 -6.25 -2.75
C GLY A 200 18.18 -5.70 -1.89
N ALA A 201 17.54 -6.53 -1.06
CA ALA A 201 16.48 -6.07 -0.17
C ALA A 201 16.96 -5.00 0.82
N LEU A 202 18.14 -5.19 1.40
CA LEU A 202 18.72 -4.26 2.38
C LEU A 202 19.18 -2.92 1.81
N GLN A 203 19.79 -2.92 0.62
CA GLN A 203 20.18 -1.67 -0.05
C GLN A 203 18.98 -0.81 -0.44
N ASN A 204 17.84 -1.45 -0.68
CA ASN A 204 16.58 -0.79 -1.04
C ASN A 204 15.66 -0.58 0.18
N ASP A 205 16.08 -0.99 1.39
CA ASP A 205 15.31 -0.80 2.61
C ASP A 205 15.41 0.67 3.08
N ALA A 206 14.28 1.37 2.99
CA ALA A 206 14.17 2.77 3.38
C ALA A 206 14.43 2.98 4.89
N THR A 207 14.11 2.00 5.73
CA THR A 207 14.34 2.06 7.18
C THR A 207 15.83 1.98 7.47
N PHE A 208 16.53 1.03 6.83
CA PHE A 208 17.97 0.84 6.99
C PHE A 208 18.76 2.05 6.48
N SER A 209 18.40 2.58 5.31
CA SER A 209 19.01 3.80 4.76
C SER A 209 18.69 5.06 5.59
N SER A 210 17.51 5.13 6.23
CA SER A 210 17.13 6.25 7.11
C SER A 210 17.93 6.35 8.41
N ILE A 211 18.66 5.29 8.80
CA ILE A 211 19.56 5.32 9.96
C ILE A 211 20.64 6.38 9.76
N GLY A 212 21.13 6.57 8.53
CA GLY A 212 22.06 7.64 8.20
C GLY A 212 21.49 9.02 8.56
N ALA A 213 20.33 9.33 8.00
CA ALA A 213 19.64 10.58 8.23
C ALA A 213 19.27 10.81 9.71
N SER A 214 18.80 9.77 10.40
CA SER A 214 18.43 9.81 11.82
C SER A 214 19.64 9.99 12.74
N GLY A 215 20.79 9.45 12.34
CA GLY A 215 22.08 9.61 13.03
C GLY A 215 22.82 10.91 12.68
N GLY A 216 22.22 11.80 11.88
CA GLY A 216 22.83 13.07 11.48
C GLY A 216 24.00 12.92 10.50
N GLY A 217 24.06 11.82 9.75
CA GLY A 217 25.16 11.51 8.83
C GLY A 217 24.75 10.73 7.59
N THR A 218 25.73 10.15 6.91
CA THR A 218 25.55 9.28 5.75
C THR A 218 25.95 7.86 6.15
N LEU A 219 25.00 6.93 6.05
CA LEU A 219 25.28 5.51 6.23
C LEU A 219 25.76 4.91 4.90
N THR A 220 26.97 4.36 4.90
CA THR A 220 27.56 3.68 3.75
C THR A 220 27.68 2.19 4.04
N ILE A 221 27.10 1.34 3.20
CA ILE A 221 27.29 -0.12 3.30
C ILE A 221 28.66 -0.46 2.69
N ASN A 222 29.57 -1.01 3.49
CA ASN A 222 30.90 -1.42 3.05
C ASN A 222 30.91 -2.85 2.52
N SER A 223 30.14 -3.73 3.14
CA SER A 223 29.97 -5.12 2.70
C SER A 223 28.61 -5.66 3.10
N CYS A 224 28.08 -6.53 2.25
CA CYS A 224 26.90 -7.33 2.51
C CYS A 224 27.17 -8.75 2.04
N SER A 225 26.85 -9.75 2.87
CA SER A 225 26.92 -11.16 2.48
C SER A 225 25.78 -11.96 3.09
N PHE A 226 25.42 -13.07 2.46
CA PHE A 226 24.43 -14.00 2.97
C PHE A 226 24.86 -15.44 2.70
N SER A 227 24.98 -16.23 3.75
CA SER A 227 25.36 -17.64 3.64
C SER A 227 24.54 -18.52 4.56
N GLY A 228 23.89 -19.52 3.96
CA GLY A 228 23.01 -20.47 4.64
C GLY A 228 21.76 -19.82 5.25
N ASN A 229 21.90 -19.39 6.50
CA ASN A 229 20.85 -18.77 7.31
C ASN A 229 21.29 -17.44 7.93
N VAL A 230 22.49 -16.97 7.60
CA VAL A 230 23.08 -15.78 8.23
C VAL A 230 23.44 -14.75 7.17
N GLY A 231 22.85 -13.56 7.30
CA GLY A 231 23.22 -12.36 6.59
C GLY A 231 24.12 -11.46 7.43
N ASN A 232 25.21 -10.95 6.86
CA ASN A 232 26.11 -10.03 7.54
C ASN A 232 26.22 -8.72 6.75
N ILE A 233 26.03 -7.61 7.46
CA ILE A 233 26.19 -6.26 6.94
C ILE A 233 27.28 -5.56 7.75
N SER A 234 28.25 -4.99 7.04
CA SER A 234 29.17 -4.02 7.61
C SER A 234 28.92 -2.67 6.95
N ALA A 235 28.65 -1.66 7.75
CA ALA A 235 28.39 -0.31 7.30
C ALA A 235 29.16 0.71 8.14
N THR A 236 29.24 1.93 7.64
CA THR A 236 29.89 3.05 8.30
C THR A 236 28.98 4.26 8.26
N LEU A 237 28.68 4.82 9.44
CA LEU A 237 27.98 6.09 9.56
C LEU A 237 29.01 7.22 9.61
N THR A 238 28.98 8.09 8.60
CA THR A 238 29.85 9.27 8.51
C THR A 238 29.04 10.52 8.83
N ILE A 239 29.39 11.20 9.92
CA ILE A 239 28.79 12.47 10.34
C ILE A 239 29.77 13.57 9.95
N VAL A 240 29.34 14.61 9.23
CA VAL A 240 30.23 15.68 8.73
C VAL A 240 30.00 17.04 9.42
N THR A 241 28.88 17.21 10.12
CA THR A 241 28.55 18.42 10.88
C THR A 241 27.91 18.04 12.21
N PRO A 242 28.26 18.68 13.35
CA PRO A 242 29.22 19.79 13.49
C PRO A 242 30.70 19.35 13.53
N VAL A 243 31.00 18.05 13.65
CA VAL A 243 32.37 17.50 13.66
C VAL A 243 32.41 16.23 12.81
N SER A 244 33.48 16.04 12.03
CA SER A 244 33.65 14.83 11.21
C SER A 244 33.93 13.60 12.08
N ALA A 245 33.03 12.63 12.08
CA ALA A 245 33.17 11.37 12.83
C ALA A 245 32.68 10.17 12.02
N THR A 246 33.36 9.04 12.19
CA THR A 246 33.10 7.80 11.45
C THR A 246 32.82 6.67 12.44
N ILE A 247 31.58 6.17 12.45
CA ILE A 247 31.12 5.15 13.40
C ILE A 247 30.92 3.82 12.65
N PRO A 248 31.62 2.73 13.03
CA PRO A 248 31.39 1.43 12.43
C PRO A 248 30.08 0.82 12.94
N TYR A 249 29.33 0.25 12.01
CA TYR A 249 28.04 -0.38 12.24
C TYR A 249 28.09 -1.81 11.69
N LYS A 250 27.71 -2.79 12.50
CA LYS A 250 27.61 -4.19 12.06
C LYS A 250 26.21 -4.70 12.34
N VAL A 251 25.58 -5.31 11.34
CA VAL A 251 24.28 -5.97 11.52
C VAL A 251 24.38 -7.42 11.08
N THR A 252 23.93 -8.33 11.93
CA THR A 252 23.84 -9.75 11.63
C THR A 252 22.38 -10.18 11.69
N TYR A 253 21.91 -10.77 10.58
CA TYR A 253 20.58 -11.30 10.40
C TYR A 253 20.66 -12.82 10.48
N THR A 254 20.01 -13.43 11.48
CA THR A 254 19.99 -14.89 11.64
C THR A 254 18.57 -15.41 11.49
N TYR A 255 18.34 -16.22 10.46
CA TYR A 255 17.05 -16.86 10.18
C TYR A 255 17.02 -18.23 10.87
N ASN A 256 16.16 -18.38 11.89
CA ASN A 256 16.00 -19.61 12.68
C ASN A 256 14.72 -20.36 12.33
#